data_AF-A0A9R1X4R1-F1
#
_entry.id   AF-A0A9R1X4R1-F1
#
_cell.length_a   1.000
_cell.length_b   1.000
_cell.length_c   1.000
_cell.angle_alpha   90.00
_cell.angle_beta   90.00
_cell.angle_gamma   90.00
#
_symmetry.space_group_name_H-M   'P 1'
#
loop_
_entity.id
_entity.type
_entity.pdbx_description
1 polymer ?
#
loop_
_entity_poly.entity_id
_entity_poly.type
_entity_poly.pdbx_seq_one_letter_code
_entity_poly.pdbx_strand_id
1 'polypeptide(L)'
;MIHYLFSLNLDSLFLPIEIVLYICALLSRWVANTLDFNKNYDVSVFETTIRVVGGLLSAYDLSGDNVFLEKAKDIADRLLPAWNTPFGIPNNIINLAHGNAHNPGWTGGDSILADSGTEQLEFIALSQRTGDPKYQQKVENFILELNKTFPADGLLPIYINLTEEQHLIPPLLLGPWGTVSMNIYLKFGYKETKQQREMWETSMKGPLSLVRRTAASSFTYISEKIGNSLIDKMDELVCFAPGMIALGSSDKCAIFGFICSLHGHAITFISRHQQSWHEKIISFIQGRLDMSVGTSWNILRPDTVESLFYLWRLTGNKTYQDWG
;
A
#
# COMPACT_ATOMS: atom_id res chain seq x y z
N MET A 1 7.40 -8.79 20.65
CA MET A 1 6.17 -9.60 20.62
C MET A 1 5.10 -8.92 19.78
N ILE A 2 4.75 -7.66 20.10
CA ILE A 2 3.98 -6.72 19.25
C ILE A 2 4.51 -6.73 17.79
N HIS A 3 5.80 -6.50 17.57
CA HIS A 3 6.44 -6.59 16.24
C HIS A 3 6.18 -7.87 15.41
N TYR A 4 5.90 -9.02 16.04
CA TYR A 4 5.68 -10.28 15.30
C TYR A 4 4.23 -10.45 14.80
N LEU A 5 3.24 -9.84 15.48
CA LEU A 5 1.86 -9.77 14.98
C LEU A 5 1.76 -8.91 13.71
N PHE A 6 2.60 -7.87 13.62
CA PHE A 6 2.64 -6.93 12.49
C PHE A 6 3.38 -7.45 11.25
N SER A 7 4.09 -8.56 11.40
CA SER A 7 4.93 -9.19 10.37
C SER A 7 4.16 -10.25 9.57
N LEU A 8 2.89 -10.52 9.94
CA LEU A 8 2.07 -11.58 9.33
C LEU A 8 1.49 -11.25 7.95
N ASN A 9 1.64 -10.03 7.44
CA ASN A 9 1.06 -9.64 6.14
C ASN A 9 1.95 -9.96 4.93
N LEU A 10 3.29 -9.92 5.07
CA LEU A 10 4.24 -10.22 3.99
C LEU A 10 5.50 -10.96 4.47
N ASP A 11 6.06 -10.64 5.64
CA ASP A 11 7.29 -11.29 6.11
C ASP A 11 7.08 -12.78 6.45
N SER A 12 5.86 -13.14 6.84
CA SER A 12 5.46 -14.51 7.16
C SER A 12 5.31 -15.42 5.94
N LEU A 13 5.20 -14.88 4.72
CA LEU A 13 5.14 -15.68 3.48
C LEU A 13 6.45 -16.45 3.23
N PHE A 14 7.55 -16.04 3.85
CA PHE A 14 8.85 -16.69 3.74
C PHE A 14 9.08 -17.75 4.83
N LEU A 15 8.16 -17.90 5.79
CA LEU A 15 8.25 -18.90 6.83
C LEU A 15 7.48 -20.17 6.44
N PRO A 16 8.02 -21.37 6.73
CA PRO A 16 7.26 -22.61 6.68
C PRO A 16 5.94 -22.49 7.45
N ILE A 17 4.86 -23.01 6.89
CA ILE A 17 3.51 -22.89 7.47
C ILE A 17 3.44 -23.44 8.90
N GLU A 18 4.23 -24.47 9.20
CA GLU A 18 4.34 -25.06 10.55
C GLU A 18 4.90 -24.07 11.58
N ILE A 19 5.86 -23.24 11.17
CA ILE A 19 6.43 -22.18 12.02
C ILE A 19 5.40 -21.07 12.23
N VAL A 20 4.68 -20.70 11.18
CA VAL A 20 3.63 -19.67 11.26
C VAL A 20 2.52 -20.11 12.20
N LEU A 21 2.03 -21.35 12.07
CA LEU A 21 1.04 -21.93 12.97
C LEU A 21 1.51 -21.99 14.42
N TYR A 22 2.77 -22.37 14.65
CA TYR A 22 3.38 -22.38 15.98
C TYR A 22 3.44 -20.97 16.60
N ILE A 23 3.83 -19.96 15.81
CA ILE A 23 3.85 -18.57 16.25
C ILE A 23 2.43 -18.09 16.58
N CYS A 24 1.43 -18.40 15.75
CA CYS A 24 0.04 -18.06 16.01
C CYS A 24 -0.45 -18.68 17.33
N ALA A 25 -0.13 -19.95 17.60
CA ALA A 25 -0.51 -20.61 18.84
C ALA A 25 0.10 -19.92 20.09
N LEU A 26 1.37 -19.49 20.01
CA LEU A 26 2.01 -18.73 21.10
C LEU A 26 1.40 -17.34 21.28
N LEU A 27 1.08 -16.66 20.18
CA LEU A 27 0.51 -15.31 20.19
C LEU A 27 -0.92 -15.29 20.71
N SER A 28 -1.72 -16.31 20.41
CA SER A 28 -3.13 -16.42 20.81
C SER A 28 -3.30 -16.15 22.31
N ARG A 29 -2.46 -16.75 23.17
CA ARG A 29 -2.53 -16.53 24.61
C ARG A 29 -2.26 -15.08 25.02
N TRP A 30 -1.28 -14.41 24.41
CA TRP A 30 -0.99 -13.00 24.72
C TRP A 30 -2.09 -12.08 24.20
N VAL A 31 -2.59 -12.34 22.99
CA VAL A 31 -3.69 -11.60 22.37
C VAL A 31 -4.97 -11.72 23.21
N ALA A 32 -5.31 -12.92 23.68
CA ALA A 32 -6.47 -13.16 24.53
C ALA A 32 -6.40 -12.38 25.85
N ASN A 33 -5.23 -12.37 26.50
CA ASN A 33 -5.12 -11.96 27.91
C ASN A 33 -4.53 -10.57 28.12
N THR A 34 -3.88 -9.98 27.11
CA THR A 34 -3.08 -8.75 27.30
C THR A 34 -3.38 -7.66 26.28
N LEU A 35 -3.79 -8.02 25.06
CA LEU A 35 -4.08 -7.03 24.03
C LEU A 35 -5.39 -6.29 24.33
N ASP A 36 -5.30 -4.98 24.55
CA ASP A 36 -6.40 -4.09 24.88
C ASP A 36 -6.29 -2.80 24.08
N PHE A 37 -7.33 -2.52 23.28
CA PHE A 37 -7.40 -1.36 22.40
C PHE A 37 -8.10 -0.16 23.05
N ASN A 38 -8.63 -0.30 24.28
CA ASN A 38 -9.26 0.81 24.98
C ASN A 38 -8.24 1.76 25.62
N LYS A 39 -7.48 2.46 24.78
CA LYS A 39 -6.42 3.38 25.19
C LYS A 39 -6.75 4.79 24.74
N ASN A 40 -6.58 5.77 25.64
CA ASN A 40 -6.63 7.18 25.28
C ASN A 40 -5.33 7.56 24.56
N TYR A 41 -5.28 7.21 23.29
CA TYR A 41 -4.13 7.40 22.42
C TYR A 41 -4.60 7.55 20.99
N ASP A 42 -3.98 8.49 20.28
CA ASP A 42 -4.27 8.76 18.87
C ASP A 42 -3.43 7.83 17.99
N VAL A 43 -4.10 7.18 17.05
CA VAL A 43 -3.46 6.28 16.08
C VAL A 43 -3.74 6.73 14.66
N SER A 44 -2.84 6.41 13.74
CA SER A 44 -3.15 6.45 12.31
C SER A 44 -4.16 5.35 12.00
N VAL A 45 -5.25 5.71 11.34
CA VAL A 45 -6.29 4.77 10.91
C VAL A 45 -5.69 3.78 9.91
N PHE A 46 -5.03 4.28 8.88
CA PHE A 46 -4.35 3.48 7.87
C PHE A 46 -3.36 2.48 8.48
N GLU A 47 -2.38 2.95 9.27
CA GLU A 47 -1.35 2.07 9.84
C GLU A 47 -1.96 1.02 10.79
N THR A 48 -3.02 1.38 11.51
CA THR A 48 -3.74 0.44 12.38
C THR A 48 -4.52 -0.59 11.55
N THR A 49 -5.16 -0.16 10.47
CA THR A 49 -5.88 -1.05 9.55
C THR A 49 -4.92 -2.04 8.89
N ILE A 50 -3.94 -1.56 8.12
CA ILE A 50 -3.07 -2.45 7.36
C ILE A 50 -2.24 -3.35 8.25
N ARG A 51 -1.79 -2.90 9.44
CA ARG A 51 -0.91 -3.70 10.30
C ARG A 51 -1.66 -4.51 11.36
N VAL A 52 -2.57 -3.90 12.12
CA VAL A 52 -3.28 -4.59 13.23
C VAL A 52 -4.42 -5.41 12.67
N VAL A 53 -5.34 -4.80 11.91
CA VAL A 53 -6.52 -5.53 11.38
C VAL A 53 -6.06 -6.60 10.40
N GLY A 54 -5.21 -6.23 9.43
CA GLY A 54 -4.64 -7.18 8.46
C GLY A 54 -3.87 -8.34 9.13
N GLY A 55 -3.03 -8.04 10.13
CA GLY A 55 -2.26 -9.05 10.85
C GLY A 55 -3.13 -10.01 11.67
N LEU A 56 -4.17 -9.51 12.35
CA LEU A 56 -5.11 -10.33 13.10
C LEU A 56 -5.99 -11.19 12.18
N LEU A 57 -6.46 -10.64 11.06
CA LEU A 57 -7.22 -11.40 10.06
C LEU A 57 -6.36 -12.51 9.44
N SER A 58 -5.11 -12.20 9.08
CA SER A 58 -4.17 -13.20 8.57
C SER A 58 -3.90 -14.30 9.60
N ALA A 59 -3.72 -13.94 10.87
CA ALA A 59 -3.57 -14.90 11.96
C ALA A 59 -4.81 -15.80 12.11
N TYR A 60 -6.01 -15.23 12.03
CA TYR A 60 -7.26 -15.97 12.05
C TYR A 60 -7.37 -16.94 10.86
N ASP A 61 -7.17 -16.45 9.64
CA ASP A 61 -7.31 -17.27 8.42
C ASP A 61 -6.30 -18.44 8.39
N LEU A 62 -5.11 -18.25 8.98
CA LEU A 62 -4.09 -19.31 9.06
C LEU A 62 -4.32 -20.28 10.22
N SER A 63 -4.74 -19.80 11.40
CA SER A 63 -4.82 -20.62 12.62
C SER A 63 -6.20 -21.19 12.92
N GLY A 64 -7.26 -20.55 12.42
CA GLY A 64 -8.66 -20.82 12.79
C GLY A 64 -9.04 -20.39 14.22
N ASP A 65 -8.16 -19.68 14.95
CA ASP A 65 -8.45 -19.26 16.32
C ASP A 65 -9.27 -17.96 16.36
N ASN A 66 -10.52 -18.08 16.81
CA ASN A 66 -11.49 -17.00 16.88
C ASN A 66 -11.03 -15.78 17.68
N VAL A 67 -10.08 -15.94 18.62
CA VAL A 67 -9.60 -14.79 19.41
C VAL A 67 -9.04 -13.68 18.52
N PHE A 68 -8.39 -14.05 17.40
CA PHE A 68 -7.83 -13.08 16.47
C PHE A 68 -8.93 -12.32 15.73
N LEU A 69 -9.99 -13.01 15.31
CA LEU A 69 -11.14 -12.39 14.64
C LEU A 69 -11.91 -11.46 15.58
N GLU A 70 -12.11 -11.87 16.84
CA GLU A 70 -12.75 -11.03 17.86
C GLU A 70 -11.96 -9.75 18.10
N LYS A 71 -10.63 -9.84 18.18
CA LYS A 71 -9.74 -8.68 18.34
C LYS A 71 -9.68 -7.81 17.09
N ALA A 72 -9.69 -8.40 15.90
CA ALA A 72 -9.76 -7.66 14.63
C ALA A 72 -11.05 -6.84 14.55
N LYS A 73 -12.17 -7.42 15.00
CA LYS A 73 -13.45 -6.73 15.10
C LYS A 73 -13.42 -5.57 16.11
N ASP A 74 -12.90 -5.79 17.33
CA ASP A 74 -12.79 -4.75 18.37
C ASP A 74 -12.00 -3.53 17.88
N ILE A 75 -10.81 -3.73 17.32
CA ILE A 75 -10.03 -2.60 16.80
C ILE A 75 -10.72 -1.92 15.62
N ALA A 76 -11.30 -2.66 14.67
CA ALA A 76 -11.99 -2.07 13.52
C ALA A 76 -13.24 -1.26 13.94
N ASP A 77 -14.00 -1.75 14.92
CA ASP A 77 -15.14 -1.03 15.50
C ASP A 77 -14.72 0.32 16.12
N ARG A 78 -13.51 0.40 16.69
CA ARG A 78 -12.92 1.64 17.22
C ARG A 78 -12.41 2.59 16.14
N LEU A 79 -12.03 2.07 14.97
CA LEU A 79 -11.57 2.87 13.82
C LEU A 79 -12.75 3.43 13.01
N LEU A 80 -13.90 2.76 13.02
CA LEU A 80 -15.09 3.17 12.24
C LEU A 80 -15.55 4.62 12.40
N PRO A 81 -15.46 5.27 13.58
CA PRO A 81 -15.81 6.68 13.70
C PRO A 81 -15.01 7.61 12.78
N ALA A 82 -13.80 7.24 12.37
CA ALA A 82 -12.99 8.03 11.42
C ALA A 82 -13.69 8.19 10.06
N TRP A 83 -14.50 7.20 9.67
CA TRP A 83 -15.28 7.14 8.44
C TRP A 83 -16.63 7.87 8.53
N ASN A 84 -16.93 8.54 9.64
CA ASN A 84 -18.16 9.32 9.81
C ASN A 84 -17.97 10.77 9.34
N THR A 85 -17.63 10.92 8.07
CA THR A 85 -17.51 12.21 7.40
C THR A 85 -18.64 12.37 6.36
N PRO A 86 -19.02 13.61 5.99
CA PRO A 86 -20.15 13.84 5.09
C PRO A 86 -20.03 13.14 3.72
N PHE A 87 -18.80 12.94 3.24
CA PHE A 87 -18.50 12.36 1.92
C PHE A 87 -17.85 10.96 2.01
N GLY A 88 -17.82 10.35 3.20
CA GLY A 88 -17.29 9.00 3.38
C GLY A 88 -15.78 8.84 3.24
N ILE A 89 -15.02 9.93 3.23
CA ILE A 89 -13.54 9.90 3.31
C ILE A 89 -13.14 9.84 4.79
N PRO A 90 -12.36 8.83 5.22
CA PRO A 90 -11.94 8.75 6.61
C PRO A 90 -10.92 9.83 6.95
N ASN A 91 -11.04 10.40 8.14
CA ASN A 91 -9.94 11.13 8.75
C ASN A 91 -8.76 10.19 9.00
N ASN A 92 -7.52 10.67 8.87
CA ASN A 92 -6.34 9.79 8.97
C ASN A 92 -5.92 9.46 10.41
N ILE A 93 -6.36 10.22 11.42
CA ILE A 93 -6.05 10.00 12.84
C ILE A 93 -7.34 9.82 13.64
N ILE A 94 -7.32 8.88 14.60
CA ILE A 94 -8.42 8.66 15.54
C ILE A 94 -7.92 8.31 16.95
N ASN A 95 -8.62 8.82 17.96
CA ASN A 95 -8.43 8.39 19.35
C ASN A 95 -9.16 7.07 19.64
N LEU A 96 -8.45 6.03 20.08
CA LEU A 96 -9.04 4.69 20.27
C LEU A 96 -10.05 4.57 21.44
N ALA A 97 -9.99 5.46 22.43
CA ALA A 97 -10.90 5.46 23.57
C ALA A 97 -12.14 6.33 23.31
N HIS A 98 -11.97 7.47 22.64
CA HIS A 98 -13.01 8.48 22.49
C HIS A 98 -13.65 8.52 21.11
N GLY A 99 -13.02 7.95 20.08
CA GLY A 99 -13.51 7.99 18.70
C GLY A 99 -13.41 9.36 18.04
N ASN A 100 -12.69 10.31 18.66
CA ASN A 100 -12.46 11.64 18.09
C ASN A 100 -11.47 11.50 16.94
N ALA A 101 -11.92 11.75 15.71
CA ALA A 101 -11.11 11.63 14.52
C ALA A 101 -10.79 13.00 13.91
N HIS A 102 -9.58 13.14 13.35
CA HIS A 102 -9.10 14.37 12.73
C HIS A 102 -7.98 14.08 11.73
N ASN A 103 -7.66 15.06 10.88
CA ASN A 103 -6.52 14.98 9.97
C ASN A 103 -5.27 15.65 10.58
N PRO A 104 -4.05 15.23 10.17
CA PRO A 104 -2.82 15.86 10.65
C PRO A 104 -2.81 17.35 10.32
N GLY A 105 -2.40 18.21 11.27
CA GLY A 105 -2.49 19.66 11.09
C GLY A 105 -1.74 20.22 9.87
N TRP A 106 -0.69 19.53 9.41
CA TRP A 106 0.11 19.92 8.24
C TRP A 106 -0.57 19.64 6.89
N THR A 107 -1.65 18.85 6.85
CA THR A 107 -2.44 18.63 5.63
C THR A 107 -3.44 19.75 5.36
N GLY A 108 -3.54 20.74 6.25
CA GLY A 108 -4.54 21.81 6.13
C GLY A 108 -5.98 21.32 6.32
N GLY A 109 -6.17 20.12 6.88
CA GLY A 109 -7.48 19.49 7.08
C GLY A 109 -7.84 18.45 6.02
N ASP A 110 -7.04 18.30 4.96
CA ASP A 110 -7.26 17.29 3.93
C ASP A 110 -6.84 15.90 4.39
N SER A 111 -7.46 14.87 3.82
CA SER A 111 -7.08 13.48 4.09
C SER A 111 -6.00 13.04 3.11
N ILE A 112 -5.05 12.24 3.56
CA ILE A 112 -4.05 11.60 2.70
C ILE A 112 -4.76 10.49 1.94
N LEU A 113 -4.76 10.58 0.61
CA LEU A 113 -5.46 9.61 -0.22
C LEU A 113 -4.92 8.20 0.07
N ALA A 114 -3.59 8.03 0.21
CA ALA A 114 -2.91 6.74 0.44
C ALA A 114 -3.44 6.02 1.65
N ASP A 115 -3.63 6.76 2.72
CA ASP A 115 -4.19 6.24 3.94
C ASP A 115 -5.63 5.77 3.69
N SER A 116 -6.50 6.65 3.18
CA SER A 116 -7.92 6.35 2.96
C SER A 116 -8.20 5.27 1.91
N GLY A 117 -7.30 5.13 0.93
CA GLY A 117 -7.43 4.28 -0.26
C GLY A 117 -6.79 2.90 -0.14
N THR A 118 -6.23 2.57 1.03
CA THR A 118 -5.53 1.30 1.28
C THR A 118 -6.05 0.59 2.54
N GLU A 119 -7.34 0.75 2.85
CA GLU A 119 -8.03 0.11 3.99
C GLU A 119 -9.10 -0.91 3.54
N GLN A 120 -9.36 -0.95 2.23
CA GLN A 120 -10.49 -1.64 1.62
C GLN A 120 -10.38 -3.15 1.81
N LEU A 121 -9.17 -3.71 1.66
CA LEU A 121 -8.95 -5.16 1.72
C LEU A 121 -9.31 -5.73 3.09
N GLU A 122 -8.80 -5.10 4.15
CA GLU A 122 -8.97 -5.51 5.53
C GLU A 122 -10.43 -5.38 5.95
N PHE A 123 -11.10 -4.28 5.59
CA PHE A 123 -12.50 -4.05 5.93
C PHE A 123 -13.44 -5.01 5.17
N ILE A 124 -13.18 -5.26 3.88
CA ILE A 124 -13.94 -6.26 3.10
C ILE A 124 -13.74 -7.66 3.68
N ALA A 125 -12.49 -8.06 3.96
CA ALA A 125 -12.19 -9.34 4.57
C ALA A 125 -12.87 -9.49 5.93
N LEU A 126 -12.83 -8.46 6.79
CA LEU A 126 -13.51 -8.49 8.08
C LEU A 126 -15.02 -8.67 7.95
N SER A 127 -15.68 -7.96 7.02
CA SER A 127 -17.11 -8.18 6.73
C SER A 127 -17.40 -9.62 6.31
N GLN A 128 -16.56 -10.22 5.47
CA GLN A 128 -16.72 -11.60 5.03
C GLN A 128 -16.60 -12.60 6.19
N ARG A 129 -15.64 -12.40 7.10
CA ARG A 129 -15.39 -13.33 8.23
C ARG A 129 -16.43 -13.17 9.35
N THR A 130 -16.90 -11.95 9.58
CA THR A 130 -17.85 -11.63 10.68
C THR A 130 -19.31 -11.71 10.26
N GLY A 131 -19.60 -11.62 8.96
CA GLY A 131 -20.96 -11.45 8.44
C GLY A 131 -21.56 -10.06 8.64
N ASP A 132 -20.81 -9.11 9.20
CA ASP A 132 -21.26 -7.73 9.43
C ASP A 132 -20.91 -6.86 8.20
N PRO A 133 -21.89 -6.41 7.39
CA PRO A 133 -21.63 -5.73 6.13
C PRO A 133 -21.11 -4.30 6.29
N LYS A 134 -21.15 -3.73 7.51
CA LYS A 134 -20.83 -2.31 7.73
C LYS A 134 -19.41 -1.94 7.30
N TYR A 135 -18.43 -2.82 7.47
CA TYR A 135 -17.03 -2.55 7.13
C TYR A 135 -16.85 -2.44 5.61
N GLN A 136 -17.32 -3.45 4.88
CA GLN A 136 -17.32 -3.47 3.42
C GLN A 136 -18.09 -2.27 2.84
N GLN A 137 -19.28 -1.95 3.36
CA GLN A 137 -20.08 -0.84 2.88
C GLN A 137 -19.36 0.52 3.01
N LYS A 138 -18.63 0.75 4.10
CA LYS A 138 -17.87 1.99 4.30
C LYS A 138 -16.83 2.18 3.21
N VAL A 139 -16.02 1.17 2.96
CA VAL A 139 -14.90 1.26 2.01
C VAL A 139 -15.37 1.21 0.55
N GLU A 140 -16.46 0.51 0.24
CA GLU A 140 -17.08 0.53 -1.09
C GLU A 140 -17.70 1.89 -1.42
N ASN A 141 -18.37 2.53 -0.45
CA ASN A 141 -18.92 3.87 -0.63
C ASN A 141 -17.81 4.89 -0.97
N PHE A 142 -16.64 4.79 -0.31
CA PHE A 142 -15.49 5.63 -0.65
C PHE A 142 -15.06 5.46 -2.12
N ILE A 143 -14.96 4.22 -2.61
CA ILE A 143 -14.61 3.95 -4.01
C ILE A 143 -15.66 4.52 -4.97
N LEU A 144 -16.94 4.41 -4.62
CA LEU A 144 -18.03 4.99 -5.42
C LEU A 144 -17.94 6.52 -5.50
N GLU A 145 -17.67 7.19 -4.38
CA GLU A 145 -17.49 8.65 -4.34
C GLU A 145 -16.25 9.09 -5.12
N LEU A 146 -15.12 8.41 -4.91
CA LEU A 146 -13.87 8.69 -5.64
C LEU A 146 -14.05 8.51 -7.15
N ASN A 147 -14.85 7.54 -7.59
CA ASN A 147 -15.07 7.29 -9.01
C ASN A 147 -15.82 8.44 -9.72
N LYS A 148 -16.62 9.24 -9.01
CA LYS A 148 -17.39 10.35 -9.62
C LYS A 148 -16.47 11.43 -10.19
N THR A 149 -15.29 11.60 -9.61
CA THR A 149 -14.31 12.61 -9.98
C THR A 149 -13.00 11.99 -10.48
N PHE A 150 -13.03 10.70 -10.85
CA PHE A 150 -11.83 9.99 -11.26
C PHE A 150 -11.22 10.62 -12.52
N PRO A 151 -9.95 11.05 -12.48
CA PRO A 151 -9.36 11.80 -13.58
C PRO A 151 -9.11 10.89 -14.78
N ALA A 152 -9.37 11.42 -15.99
CA ALA A 152 -9.24 10.66 -17.23
C ALA A 152 -7.79 10.20 -17.53
N ASP A 153 -6.81 10.93 -17.01
CA ASP A 153 -5.39 10.58 -17.09
C ASP A 153 -4.95 9.62 -15.97
N GLY A 154 -5.83 9.30 -15.02
CA GLY A 154 -5.56 8.37 -13.91
C GLY A 154 -4.64 8.93 -12.82
N LEU A 155 -4.29 10.21 -12.86
CA LEU A 155 -3.39 10.85 -11.91
C LEU A 155 -4.17 11.48 -10.75
N LEU A 156 -4.14 10.83 -9.59
CA LEU A 156 -4.77 11.33 -8.37
C LEU A 156 -3.81 12.21 -7.54
N PRO A 157 -4.32 13.25 -6.85
CA PRO A 157 -3.52 14.02 -5.91
C PRO A 157 -3.18 13.21 -4.64
N ILE A 158 -2.15 13.63 -3.91
CA ILE A 158 -1.79 13.04 -2.61
C ILE A 158 -2.85 13.32 -1.55
N TYR A 159 -3.42 14.52 -1.57
CA TYR A 159 -4.44 14.94 -0.61
C TYR A 159 -5.82 14.91 -1.28
N ILE A 160 -6.81 14.51 -0.51
CA ILE A 160 -8.20 14.48 -0.94
C ILE A 160 -9.08 15.17 0.09
N ASN A 161 -9.93 16.05 -0.43
CA ASN A 161 -11.01 16.69 0.30
C ASN A 161 -12.20 16.77 -0.63
N LEU A 162 -13.24 15.99 -0.33
CA LEU A 162 -14.50 16.11 -1.05
C LEU A 162 -15.33 17.14 -0.28
N THR A 163 -15.64 18.25 -0.95
CA THR A 163 -16.64 19.25 -0.52
C THR A 163 -17.75 19.31 -1.57
N GLU A 164 -18.86 19.99 -1.30
CA GLU A 164 -19.95 20.20 -2.29
C GLU A 164 -19.44 20.83 -3.60
N GLU A 165 -18.30 21.54 -3.58
CA GLU A 165 -17.69 22.22 -4.74
C GLU A 165 -16.44 21.49 -5.30
N GLN A 166 -16.20 20.23 -4.94
CA GLN A 166 -15.19 19.30 -5.49
C GLN A 166 -13.92 19.93 -6.08
N HIS A 167 -13.03 20.42 -5.21
CA HIS A 167 -11.66 20.77 -5.61
C HIS A 167 -10.69 19.70 -5.13
N LEU A 168 -10.25 18.84 -6.05
CA LEU A 168 -8.98 18.12 -5.89
C LEU A 168 -7.86 19.17 -5.98
N ILE A 169 -7.31 19.63 -4.85
CA ILE A 169 -6.25 20.65 -4.84
C ILE A 169 -4.91 19.96 -5.16
N PRO A 170 -4.22 20.27 -6.28
CA PRO A 170 -2.91 19.69 -6.55
C PRO A 170 -1.80 20.67 -6.12
N PRO A 171 -0.77 20.17 -5.44
CA PRO A 171 0.55 20.56 -5.90
C PRO A 171 1.57 19.42 -5.91
N LEU A 172 1.21 18.19 -5.54
CA LEU A 172 2.17 17.08 -5.50
C LEU A 172 1.51 15.79 -5.96
N LEU A 173 2.02 15.26 -7.06
CA LEU A 173 1.48 14.10 -7.77
C LEU A 173 2.56 13.03 -7.76
N LEU A 174 2.60 12.37 -6.61
CA LEU A 174 3.65 11.48 -6.19
C LEU A 174 3.06 10.50 -5.21
N GLY A 175 3.16 9.21 -5.50
CA GLY A 175 2.76 8.19 -4.55
C GLY A 175 1.30 8.35 -4.17
N PRO A 176 0.42 7.85 -5.04
CA PRO A 176 0.03 6.53 -4.65
C PRO A 176 -0.39 5.65 -5.82
N TRP A 177 0.61 4.99 -6.37
CA TRP A 177 0.42 3.66 -6.93
C TRP A 177 -0.35 2.71 -5.95
N GLY A 178 -0.42 3.06 -4.65
CA GLY A 178 -1.07 2.29 -3.58
C GLY A 178 -2.49 2.73 -3.16
N THR A 179 -2.95 3.93 -3.55
CA THR A 179 -4.25 4.50 -3.08
C THR A 179 -5.46 3.91 -3.70
N VAL A 180 -5.25 3.36 -4.87
CA VAL A 180 -6.22 2.51 -5.44
C VAL A 180 -5.43 1.26 -5.70
N SER A 181 -5.13 0.56 -4.60
CA SER A 181 -4.95 -0.87 -4.68
C SER A 181 -6.26 -1.48 -5.19
N MET A 182 -6.63 -1.23 -6.44
CA MET A 182 -7.54 -2.07 -7.22
C MET A 182 -6.94 -3.46 -7.46
N ASN A 183 -5.81 -3.76 -6.80
CA ASN A 183 -5.41 -5.12 -6.47
C ASN A 183 -6.24 -5.78 -5.35
N ILE A 184 -7.25 -5.12 -4.76
CA ILE A 184 -8.20 -5.75 -3.82
C ILE A 184 -8.71 -7.09 -4.37
N TYR A 185 -8.89 -7.16 -5.69
CA TYR A 185 -9.52 -8.29 -6.37
C TYR A 185 -8.54 -9.29 -6.95
N LEU A 186 -7.40 -8.82 -7.46
CA LEU A 186 -6.36 -9.65 -8.08
C LEU A 186 -5.55 -10.45 -7.04
N LYS A 187 -5.31 -9.90 -5.85
CA LYS A 187 -4.51 -10.60 -4.80
C LYS A 187 -5.29 -11.72 -4.09
N PHE A 188 -6.62 -11.66 -4.01
CA PHE A 188 -7.41 -12.57 -3.16
C PHE A 188 -8.60 -13.28 -3.85
N GLY A 189 -8.69 -13.24 -5.18
CA GLY A 189 -9.68 -14.04 -5.92
C GLY A 189 -11.12 -13.56 -5.79
N TYR A 190 -11.34 -12.31 -5.39
CA TYR A 190 -12.66 -11.70 -5.43
C TYR A 190 -12.99 -11.32 -6.88
N LYS A 191 -14.26 -11.51 -7.27
CA LYS A 191 -14.76 -11.23 -8.62
C LYS A 191 -14.69 -9.74 -8.90
N GLU A 192 -13.62 -9.32 -9.57
CA GLU A 192 -13.42 -7.96 -10.06
C GLU A 192 -14.67 -7.48 -10.81
N THR A 193 -15.19 -6.31 -10.45
CA THR A 193 -16.26 -5.66 -11.21
C THR A 193 -15.67 -4.93 -12.42
N LYS A 194 -16.47 -4.78 -13.48
CA LYS A 194 -16.07 -4.01 -14.67
C LYS A 194 -15.60 -2.60 -14.33
N GLN A 195 -16.26 -1.93 -13.38
CA GLN A 195 -15.92 -0.59 -12.93
C GLN A 195 -14.53 -0.55 -12.28
N GLN A 196 -14.22 -1.50 -11.39
CA GLN A 196 -12.92 -1.56 -10.72
C GLN A 196 -11.79 -1.83 -11.72
N ARG A 197 -12.05 -2.70 -12.71
CA ARG A 197 -11.09 -2.94 -13.81
C ARG A 197 -10.83 -1.67 -14.62
N GLU A 198 -11.88 -0.94 -14.97
CA GLU A 198 -11.77 0.30 -15.76
C GLU A 198 -11.01 1.40 -15.01
N MET A 199 -11.27 1.55 -13.70
CA MET A 199 -10.54 2.48 -12.85
C MET A 199 -9.07 2.07 -12.71
N TRP A 200 -8.76 0.77 -12.58
CA TRP A 200 -7.38 0.26 -12.54
C TRP A 200 -6.64 0.57 -13.84
N GLU A 201 -7.21 0.20 -14.99
CA GLU A 201 -6.59 0.46 -16.29
C GLU A 201 -6.42 1.96 -16.56
N THR A 202 -7.36 2.78 -16.09
CA THR A 202 -7.23 4.24 -16.19
C THR A 202 -6.15 4.77 -15.26
N SER A 203 -6.07 4.30 -14.01
CA SER A 203 -5.04 4.68 -13.03
C SER A 203 -3.62 4.39 -13.53
N MET A 204 -3.46 3.40 -14.41
CA MET A 204 -2.17 3.04 -15.00
C MET A 204 -1.71 3.99 -16.11
N LYS A 205 -2.61 4.74 -16.77
CA LYS A 205 -2.25 5.61 -17.91
C LYS A 205 -1.27 6.70 -17.51
N GLY A 206 -1.61 7.43 -16.46
CA GLY A 206 -0.86 8.56 -15.95
C GLY A 206 0.55 8.18 -15.55
N PRO A 207 0.73 7.24 -14.60
CA PRO A 207 2.05 6.85 -14.16
C PRO A 207 2.93 6.23 -15.25
N LEU A 208 2.36 5.48 -16.21
CA LEU A 208 3.11 5.00 -17.38
C LEU A 208 3.62 6.17 -18.26
N SER A 209 2.88 7.28 -18.36
CA SER A 209 3.32 8.48 -19.07
C SER A 209 4.49 9.22 -18.37
N LEU A 210 4.71 8.94 -17.08
CA LEU A 210 5.78 9.53 -16.26
C LEU A 210 7.08 8.71 -16.31
N VAL A 211 7.13 7.65 -17.11
CA VAL A 211 8.33 6.81 -17.20
C VAL A 211 9.43 7.53 -17.97
N ARG A 212 10.63 7.55 -17.41
CA ARG A 212 11.82 8.19 -17.97
C ARG A 212 13.01 7.23 -17.97
N ARG A 213 14.08 7.63 -18.65
CA ARG A 213 15.35 6.88 -18.70
C ARG A 213 16.52 7.80 -18.36
N THR A 214 17.48 7.31 -17.58
CA THR A 214 18.72 8.05 -17.31
C THR A 214 19.61 8.13 -18.55
N ALA A 215 20.47 9.15 -18.59
CA ALA A 215 21.28 9.43 -19.78
C ALA A 215 22.47 8.47 -19.98
N ALA A 216 23.13 8.02 -18.91
CA ALA A 216 24.37 7.24 -19.04
C ALA A 216 24.09 5.73 -19.18
N SER A 217 23.25 5.17 -18.31
CA SER A 217 22.97 3.72 -18.28
C SER A 217 21.57 3.34 -18.78
N SER A 218 20.78 4.29 -19.30
CA SER A 218 19.40 4.06 -19.79
C SER A 218 18.44 3.50 -18.74
N PHE A 219 18.66 3.88 -17.48
CA PHE A 219 17.92 3.33 -16.36
C PHE A 219 16.49 3.85 -16.32
N THR A 220 15.50 2.95 -16.37
CA THR A 220 14.07 3.27 -16.30
C THR A 220 13.62 3.59 -14.88
N TYR A 221 13.03 4.77 -14.70
CA TYR A 221 12.42 5.23 -13.45
C TYR A 221 11.09 5.92 -13.74
N ILE A 222 10.30 6.17 -12.69
CA ILE A 222 9.05 6.92 -12.78
C ILE A 222 9.29 8.29 -12.15
N SER A 223 9.14 9.35 -12.93
CA SER A 223 9.25 10.73 -12.43
C SER A 223 7.98 11.16 -11.68
N GLU A 224 8.11 12.17 -10.85
CA GLU A 224 6.99 12.82 -10.17
C GLU A 224 6.44 13.95 -11.02
N LYS A 225 5.17 14.33 -10.79
CA LYS A 225 4.55 15.47 -11.48
C LYS A 225 4.09 16.49 -10.44
N ILE A 226 4.44 17.76 -10.65
CA ILE A 226 3.95 18.90 -9.87
C ILE A 226 3.36 19.91 -10.84
N GLY A 227 2.03 20.00 -10.88
CA GLY A 227 1.33 20.75 -11.92
C GLY A 227 1.73 20.24 -13.31
N ASN A 228 2.36 21.09 -14.11
CA ASN A 228 2.86 20.74 -15.44
C ASN A 228 4.36 20.38 -15.46
N SER A 229 5.05 20.50 -14.31
CA SER A 229 6.47 20.21 -14.20
C SER A 229 6.69 18.76 -13.82
N LEU A 230 7.75 18.18 -14.37
CA LEU A 230 8.22 16.86 -13.99
C LEU A 230 9.42 16.99 -13.07
N ILE A 231 9.48 16.13 -12.07
CA ILE A 231 10.61 16.05 -11.15
C ILE A 231 11.23 14.67 -11.31
N ASP A 232 12.51 14.67 -11.68
CA ASP A 232 13.32 13.48 -11.85
C ASP A 232 13.73 12.93 -10.45
N LYS A 233 12.73 12.44 -9.71
CA LYS A 233 12.84 11.84 -8.39
C LYS A 233 11.98 10.57 -8.34
N MET A 234 12.43 9.56 -7.60
CA MET A 234 11.66 8.36 -7.31
C MET A 234 11.97 7.93 -5.87
N ASP A 235 10.92 7.75 -5.08
CA ASP A 235 11.04 7.20 -3.74
C ASP A 235 11.19 5.68 -3.82
N GLU A 236 11.93 5.07 -2.89
CA GLU A 236 12.05 3.61 -2.79
C GLU A 236 10.69 2.90 -2.73
N LEU A 237 9.68 3.54 -2.11
CA LEU A 237 8.30 3.09 -2.10
C LEU A 237 7.77 2.76 -3.50
N VAL A 238 8.21 3.44 -4.56
CA VAL A 238 7.72 3.14 -5.92
C VAL A 238 8.20 1.74 -6.40
N CYS A 239 9.12 1.08 -5.69
CA CYS A 239 9.62 -0.24 -6.02
C CYS A 239 8.59 -1.37 -5.82
N PHE A 240 7.42 -1.16 -5.20
CA PHE A 240 6.34 -2.16 -5.24
C PHE A 240 5.62 -2.19 -6.60
N ALA A 241 5.71 -1.10 -7.39
CA ALA A 241 4.94 -0.95 -8.63
C ALA A 241 5.19 -2.07 -9.64
N PRO A 242 6.41 -2.58 -9.84
CA PRO A 242 6.64 -3.66 -10.81
C PRO A 242 5.94 -4.97 -10.44
N GLY A 243 5.93 -5.37 -9.17
CA GLY A 243 5.14 -6.52 -8.69
C GLY A 243 3.63 -6.28 -8.86
N MET A 244 3.17 -5.07 -8.53
CA MET A 244 1.78 -4.65 -8.68
C MET A 244 1.31 -4.69 -10.15
N ILE A 245 2.12 -4.19 -11.08
CA ILE A 245 1.84 -4.22 -12.52
C ILE A 245 1.86 -5.67 -13.03
N ALA A 246 2.82 -6.48 -12.58
CA ALA A 246 2.90 -7.88 -12.96
C ALA A 246 1.62 -8.65 -12.57
N LEU A 247 1.09 -8.39 -11.38
CA LEU A 247 -0.17 -8.97 -10.90
C LEU A 247 -1.40 -8.50 -11.68
N GLY A 248 -1.48 -7.21 -12.03
CA GLY A 248 -2.63 -6.62 -12.72
C GLY A 248 -2.64 -6.77 -14.24
N SER A 249 -1.54 -7.23 -14.81
CA SER A 249 -1.39 -7.46 -16.25
C SER A 249 -2.16 -8.70 -16.73
N SER A 250 -3.00 -8.54 -17.75
CA SER A 250 -3.63 -9.66 -18.47
C SER A 250 -2.69 -10.30 -19.48
N ASP A 251 -1.74 -9.53 -20.02
CA ASP A 251 -0.70 -10.01 -20.94
C ASP A 251 0.67 -9.97 -20.25
N LYS A 252 1.13 -11.17 -19.85
CA LYS A 252 2.37 -11.36 -19.08
C LYS A 252 3.62 -10.97 -19.86
N CYS A 253 3.58 -10.89 -21.19
CA CYS A 253 4.76 -10.75 -22.04
C CYS A 253 5.12 -9.29 -22.41
N ALA A 254 4.15 -8.43 -22.73
CA ALA A 254 4.43 -7.06 -23.20
C ALA A 254 4.96 -6.14 -22.08
N ILE A 255 4.58 -6.44 -20.84
CA ILE A 255 4.88 -5.67 -19.64
C ILE A 255 6.22 -6.11 -19.03
N PHE A 256 6.73 -7.27 -19.46
CA PHE A 256 7.90 -7.92 -18.91
C PHE A 256 9.21 -7.15 -19.13
N GLY A 257 9.44 -6.62 -20.33
CA GLY A 257 10.65 -5.82 -20.63
C GLY A 257 10.67 -4.47 -19.90
N PHE A 258 9.49 -3.89 -19.65
CA PHE A 258 9.31 -2.65 -18.92
C PHE A 258 9.53 -2.83 -17.41
N ILE A 259 8.94 -3.88 -16.82
CA ILE A 259 9.12 -4.27 -15.42
C ILE A 259 10.57 -4.68 -15.13
N CYS A 260 11.18 -5.52 -15.98
CA CYS A 260 12.57 -5.95 -15.81
C CYS A 260 13.53 -4.76 -15.86
N SER A 261 13.25 -3.78 -16.73
CA SER A 261 14.01 -2.53 -16.80
C SER A 261 13.81 -1.71 -15.52
N LEU A 262 12.58 -1.52 -15.04
CA LEU A 262 12.32 -0.79 -13.78
C LEU A 262 12.99 -1.44 -12.55
N HIS A 263 13.04 -2.77 -12.47
CA HIS A 263 13.64 -3.51 -11.35
C HIS A 263 15.17 -3.63 -11.39
N GLY A 264 15.77 -3.60 -12.58
CA GLY A 264 17.22 -3.63 -12.71
C GLY A 264 17.91 -2.51 -11.95
N HIS A 265 17.23 -1.40 -11.66
CA HIS A 265 17.79 -0.22 -10.98
C HIS A 265 17.86 -0.33 -9.47
N ALA A 266 16.81 -0.79 -8.80
CA ALA A 266 16.82 -0.92 -7.34
C ALA A 266 17.95 -1.87 -6.90
N ILE A 267 18.07 -3.01 -7.59
CA ILE A 267 18.99 -4.09 -7.23
C ILE A 267 20.43 -3.81 -7.65
N THR A 268 20.67 -3.27 -8.85
CA THR A 268 22.05 -2.95 -9.29
C THR A 268 22.62 -1.76 -8.51
N PHE A 269 21.77 -0.86 -8.03
CA PHE A 269 22.18 0.29 -7.22
C PHE A 269 22.47 -0.07 -5.77
N ILE A 270 21.61 -0.89 -5.14
CA ILE A 270 21.84 -1.45 -3.79
C ILE A 270 23.10 -2.34 -3.78
N SER A 271 23.29 -3.18 -4.81
CA SER A 271 24.44 -4.11 -4.89
C SER A 271 25.78 -3.45 -5.22
N ARG A 272 25.82 -2.39 -6.05
CA ARG A 272 27.09 -1.69 -6.38
C ARG A 272 27.57 -0.72 -5.29
N HIS A 273 26.69 -0.21 -4.45
CA HIS A 273 27.04 0.66 -3.31
C HIS A 273 27.11 -0.16 -2.02
N GLN A 274 28.06 -1.11 -2.02
CA GLN A 274 28.30 -2.23 -1.10
C GLN A 274 28.49 -1.91 0.40
N GLN A 275 28.02 -0.79 0.92
CA GLN A 275 28.09 -0.45 2.35
C GLN A 275 26.79 0.11 2.93
N SER A 276 25.66 -0.09 2.23
CA SER A 276 24.62 0.91 2.33
C SER A 276 23.23 0.38 1.98
N TRP A 277 22.77 -0.58 2.81
CA TRP A 277 21.35 -0.83 3.09
C TRP A 277 20.76 0.50 3.57
N HIS A 278 20.21 1.33 2.68
CA HIS A 278 19.64 2.66 2.94
C HIS A 278 18.35 2.81 2.16
N GLU A 279 17.32 3.38 2.79
CA GLU A 279 16.17 3.95 2.10
C GLU A 279 16.59 5.20 1.39
N LYS A 280 16.12 5.31 0.16
CA LYS A 280 16.66 6.28 -0.78
C LYS A 280 15.50 6.99 -1.43
N ILE A 281 15.34 8.26 -1.09
CA ILE A 281 14.88 9.22 -2.08
C ILE A 281 15.97 9.25 -3.15
N ILE A 282 15.66 8.77 -4.35
CA ILE A 282 16.60 8.77 -5.47
C ILE A 282 16.27 9.96 -6.34
N SER A 283 17.21 10.89 -6.46
CA SER A 283 17.15 11.95 -7.47
C SER A 283 17.93 11.49 -8.70
N PHE A 284 17.36 11.64 -9.88
CA PHE A 284 18.01 11.30 -11.13
C PHE A 284 18.58 12.58 -11.73
N ILE A 285 19.89 12.58 -11.97
CA ILE A 285 20.58 13.73 -12.54
C ILE A 285 20.67 13.50 -14.04
N GLN A 286 20.13 14.42 -14.84
CA GLN A 286 20.40 14.43 -16.28
C GLN A 286 21.88 14.82 -16.49
N GLY A 287 22.74 13.85 -16.81
CA GLY A 287 24.18 14.08 -16.96
C GLY A 287 25.01 12.80 -16.96
N ARG A 288 26.29 12.90 -16.54
CA ARG A 288 27.24 11.76 -16.52
C ARG A 288 27.03 10.77 -15.36
N LEU A 289 26.33 11.19 -14.31
CA LEU A 289 25.96 10.33 -13.18
C LEU A 289 24.47 10.04 -13.29
N ASP A 290 24.09 8.75 -13.28
CA ASP A 290 22.68 8.36 -13.46
C ASP A 290 21.78 8.79 -12.28
N MET A 291 22.32 8.83 -11.05
CA MET A 291 21.54 8.96 -9.81
C MET A 291 22.33 9.64 -8.68
N SER A 292 21.62 10.29 -7.77
CA SER A 292 22.08 10.70 -6.45
C SER A 292 21.08 10.27 -5.36
N VAL A 293 21.60 10.01 -4.17
CA VAL A 293 20.80 9.61 -3.00
C VAL A 293 20.52 10.84 -2.14
N GLY A 294 19.25 11.13 -1.89
CA GLY A 294 18.80 12.22 -1.04
C GLY A 294 18.78 11.91 0.46
N THR A 295 18.84 10.63 0.86
CA THR A 295 18.71 10.18 2.26
C THR A 295 19.76 9.13 2.65
N SER A 296 20.28 9.19 3.88
CA SER A 296 21.38 8.33 4.34
C SER A 296 20.96 7.24 5.34
N TRP A 297 19.68 6.89 5.45
CA TRP A 297 19.13 5.98 6.46
C TRP A 297 18.26 4.90 5.81
N ASN A 298 18.11 3.69 6.42
CA ASN A 298 17.19 2.59 6.02
C ASN A 298 16.34 2.16 7.21
N ILE A 299 15.08 1.83 6.97
CA ILE A 299 14.17 1.22 7.95
C ILE A 299 13.71 -0.19 7.54
N LEU A 300 14.47 -0.86 6.67
CA LEU A 300 14.22 -2.23 6.22
C LEU A 300 12.92 -2.36 5.41
N ARG A 301 12.76 -1.51 4.38
CA ARG A 301 11.59 -1.53 3.50
C ARG A 301 11.49 -2.82 2.67
N PRO A 302 10.28 -3.37 2.48
CA PRO A 302 10.10 -4.62 1.74
C PRO A 302 9.83 -4.43 0.24
N ASP A 303 9.57 -3.22 -0.24
CA ASP A 303 8.99 -2.95 -1.57
C ASP A 303 9.73 -3.62 -2.74
N THR A 304 11.07 -3.62 -2.68
CA THR A 304 11.91 -4.29 -3.69
C THR A 304 11.78 -5.81 -3.63
N VAL A 305 11.84 -6.40 -2.43
CA VAL A 305 11.74 -7.85 -2.23
C VAL A 305 10.32 -8.35 -2.53
N GLU A 306 9.29 -7.55 -2.22
CA GLU A 306 7.89 -7.85 -2.58
C GLU A 306 7.75 -8.01 -4.10
N SER A 307 8.26 -7.06 -4.87
CA SER A 307 8.20 -7.14 -6.33
C SER A 307 9.02 -8.30 -6.87
N LEU A 308 10.23 -8.54 -6.35
CA LEU A 308 11.04 -9.71 -6.70
C LEU A 308 10.29 -11.02 -6.50
N PHE A 309 9.56 -11.16 -5.38
CA PHE A 309 8.73 -12.32 -5.10
C PHE A 309 7.67 -12.55 -6.19
N TYR A 310 6.90 -11.51 -6.54
CA TYR A 310 5.87 -11.65 -7.59
C TYR A 310 6.48 -11.95 -8.95
N LEU A 311 7.59 -11.31 -9.29
CA LEU A 311 8.29 -11.56 -10.55
C LEU A 311 8.84 -12.97 -10.62
N TRP A 312 9.44 -13.49 -9.56
CA TRP A 312 9.82 -14.89 -9.52
C TRP A 312 8.62 -15.82 -9.68
N ARG A 313 7.55 -15.60 -8.90
CA ARG A 313 6.34 -16.44 -8.91
C ARG A 313 5.66 -16.51 -10.27
N LEU A 314 5.56 -15.39 -10.98
CA LEU A 314 4.83 -15.29 -12.24
C LEU A 314 5.61 -15.87 -13.44
N THR A 315 6.93 -16.07 -13.29
CA THR A 315 7.85 -16.16 -14.43
C THR A 315 8.80 -17.34 -14.34
N GLY A 316 9.06 -17.81 -13.12
CA GLY A 316 10.03 -18.86 -12.83
C GLY A 316 11.49 -18.44 -13.01
N ASN A 317 11.78 -17.17 -13.32
CA ASN A 317 13.15 -16.71 -13.52
C ASN A 317 13.90 -16.65 -12.19
N LYS A 318 14.92 -17.51 -12.04
CA LYS A 318 15.72 -17.62 -10.82
C LYS A 318 16.62 -16.42 -10.54
N THR A 319 16.89 -15.57 -11.53
CA THR A 319 17.66 -14.33 -11.31
C THR A 319 17.01 -13.45 -10.23
N TYR A 320 15.68 -13.44 -10.12
CA TYR A 320 14.99 -12.70 -9.06
C TYR A 320 15.22 -13.27 -7.65
N GLN A 321 15.55 -14.55 -7.54
CA GLN A 321 15.95 -15.16 -6.26
C GLN A 321 17.41 -14.81 -5.92
N ASP A 322 18.29 -14.78 -6.93
CA ASP A 322 19.69 -14.37 -6.73
C ASP A 322 19.81 -12.89 -6.33
N TRP A 323 18.80 -12.08 -6.68
CA TRP A 323 18.73 -10.66 -6.38
C TRP A 323 18.11 -10.32 -5.01
N GLY A 324 17.30 -11.21 -4.45
CA GLY A 324 16.62 -11.03 -3.16
C GLY A 324 17.43 -11.58 -2.01
#